data_AF-A0A8H6U421-F1
#
_entry.id   AF-A0A8H6U421-F1
#
_cell.length_a   1.000
_cell.length_b   1.000
_cell.length_c   1.000
_cell.angle_alpha   90.00
_cell.angle_beta   90.00
_cell.angle_gamma   90.00
#
_symmetry.space_group_name_H-M   'P 1'
#
loop_
_entity.id
_entity.type
_entity.pdbx_description
1 polymer ?
#
loop_
_entity_poly.entity_id
_entity_poly.type
_entity_poly.pdbx_seq_one_letter_code
_entity_poly.pdbx_strand_id
1 'polypeptide(L)'
;MPFPKTFDAFITANFSHFLESAQIRPNYISFNTLQFIPLDDAHKDVAKYTEKLLPNLAFGHSVRAYYFALAMLHNGFPSGTPGVPQINFKDLQRKLYHACAIHDIGWTTHPDVASHPARTMSFELFGGILAFEHLRTVASYSNGSRNRRHRPKHHGSHHGLSWT
;
A
#
# COMPACT_ATOMS: atom_id res chain seq x y z
N MET A 1 -20.72 9.70 -11.24
CA MET A 1 -21.06 8.91 -10.03
C MET A 1 -19.94 9.07 -9.02
N PRO A 2 -20.20 9.23 -7.73
CA PRO A 2 -19.17 9.16 -6.70
C PRO A 2 -18.68 7.72 -6.52
N PHE A 3 -17.49 7.51 -5.96
CA PHE A 3 -17.04 6.18 -5.54
C PHE A 3 -18.01 5.59 -4.49
N PRO A 4 -18.27 4.27 -4.52
CA PRO A 4 -18.89 3.58 -3.40
C PRO A 4 -18.17 3.87 -2.07
N LYS A 5 -18.91 3.97 -0.98
CA LYS A 5 -18.32 4.17 0.37
C LYS A 5 -17.57 2.93 0.85
N THR A 6 -18.03 1.76 0.44
CA THR A 6 -17.50 0.45 0.79
C THR A 6 -17.44 -0.45 -0.44
N PHE A 7 -16.67 -1.51 -0.33
CA PHE A 7 -16.51 -2.57 -1.32
C PHE A 7 -16.49 -3.91 -0.60
N ASP A 8 -16.74 -4.99 -1.34
CA ASP A 8 -16.55 -6.34 -0.82
C ASP A 8 -15.05 -6.55 -0.50
N ALA A 9 -14.75 -6.96 0.74
CA ALA A 9 -13.37 -7.18 1.18
C ALA A 9 -12.74 -8.45 0.60
N PHE A 10 -13.59 -9.37 0.10
CA PHE A 10 -13.19 -10.62 -0.52
C PHE A 10 -13.99 -10.79 -1.81
N ILE A 11 -13.27 -11.13 -2.88
CA ILE A 11 -13.86 -11.47 -4.17
C ILE A 11 -13.24 -12.78 -4.67
N THR A 12 -13.95 -13.44 -5.57
CA THR A 12 -13.43 -14.62 -6.27
C THR A 12 -12.30 -14.23 -7.23
N ALA A 13 -11.28 -15.08 -7.30
CA ALA A 13 -10.22 -14.95 -8.31
C ALA A 13 -10.66 -15.50 -9.69
N ASN A 14 -11.75 -16.30 -9.73
CA ASN A 14 -12.31 -16.78 -10.99
C ASN A 14 -13.00 -15.60 -11.69
N PHE A 15 -12.51 -15.24 -12.87
CA PHE A 15 -12.97 -14.05 -13.59
C PHE A 15 -14.45 -14.12 -13.99
N SER A 16 -14.96 -15.30 -14.38
CA SER A 16 -16.37 -15.47 -14.74
C SER A 16 -17.27 -15.22 -13.54
N HIS A 17 -16.97 -15.82 -12.38
CA HIS A 17 -17.73 -15.59 -11.15
C HIS A 17 -17.59 -14.14 -10.64
N PHE A 18 -16.44 -13.51 -10.89
CA PHE A 18 -16.26 -12.09 -10.59
C PHE A 18 -17.21 -11.24 -11.42
N LEU A 19 -17.34 -11.49 -12.73
CA LEU A 19 -18.25 -10.74 -13.60
C LEU A 19 -19.73 -10.94 -13.24
N GLU A 20 -20.11 -12.10 -12.69
CA GLU A 20 -21.47 -12.34 -12.22
C GLU A 20 -21.83 -11.51 -10.98
N SER A 21 -20.85 -11.27 -10.10
CA SER A 21 -21.02 -10.48 -8.87
C SER A 21 -20.77 -8.98 -9.09
N ALA A 22 -19.95 -8.64 -10.08
CA ALA A 22 -19.62 -7.26 -10.40
C ALA A 22 -20.72 -6.62 -11.24
N GLN A 23 -21.19 -5.45 -10.83
CA GLN A 23 -22.16 -4.68 -11.59
C GLN A 23 -21.44 -3.76 -12.58
N ILE A 24 -20.55 -4.33 -13.40
CA ILE A 24 -19.67 -3.55 -14.26
C ILE A 24 -20.50 -2.73 -15.25
N ARG A 25 -20.44 -1.41 -15.11
CA ARG A 25 -21.09 -0.44 -16.00
C ARG A 25 -20.02 0.56 -16.44
N PRO A 26 -19.29 0.26 -17.52
CA PRO A 26 -18.22 1.12 -17.98
C PRO A 26 -18.76 2.52 -18.26
N ASN A 27 -18.26 3.48 -17.50
CA ASN A 27 -18.56 4.88 -17.60
C ASN A 27 -17.23 5.64 -17.58
N TYR A 28 -17.19 6.72 -18.33
CA TYR A 28 -16.00 7.56 -18.38
C TYR A 28 -15.79 8.23 -17.02
N ILE A 29 -14.58 8.08 -16.49
CA ILE A 29 -14.05 8.87 -15.38
C ILE A 29 -12.78 9.55 -15.86
N SER A 30 -12.72 10.88 -15.69
CA SER A 30 -11.56 11.64 -16.15
C SER A 30 -10.33 11.32 -15.31
N PHE A 31 -9.16 11.32 -15.94
CA PHE A 31 -7.88 11.26 -15.23
C PHE A 31 -7.77 12.36 -14.16
N ASN A 32 -8.30 13.54 -14.48
CA ASN A 32 -8.33 14.67 -13.54
C ASN A 32 -9.07 14.34 -12.25
N THR A 33 -10.18 13.60 -12.33
CA THR A 33 -10.92 13.14 -11.16
C THR A 33 -10.11 12.14 -10.34
N LEU A 34 -9.38 11.23 -11.00
CA LEU A 34 -8.60 10.17 -10.34
C LEU A 34 -7.33 10.71 -9.65
N GLN A 35 -6.61 11.64 -10.29
CA GLN A 35 -5.35 12.17 -9.77
C GLN A 35 -5.52 13.02 -8.51
N PHE A 36 -6.71 13.58 -8.27
CA PHE A 36 -7.00 14.40 -7.10
C PHE A 36 -7.57 13.62 -5.91
N ILE A 37 -7.65 12.28 -5.99
CA ILE A 37 -8.02 11.47 -4.83
C ILE A 37 -6.87 11.59 -3.80
N PRO A 38 -7.13 12.03 -2.56
CA PRO A 38 -6.09 12.32 -1.59
C PRO A 38 -5.21 11.11 -1.26
N LEU A 39 -3.90 11.35 -1.18
CA LEU A 39 -2.90 10.39 -0.72
C LEU A 39 -2.36 10.85 0.65
N ASP A 40 -2.30 9.93 1.61
CA ASP A 40 -1.72 10.18 2.94
C ASP A 40 -0.20 9.90 2.96
N ASP A 41 0.46 10.16 4.09
CA ASP A 41 1.92 10.00 4.19
C ASP A 41 2.38 8.56 3.98
N ALA A 42 1.54 7.55 4.28
CA ALA A 42 1.88 6.16 4.00
C ALA A 42 1.92 5.87 2.50
N HIS A 43 1.19 6.62 1.66
CA HIS A 43 1.29 6.51 0.21
C HIS A 43 2.61 7.11 -0.27
N LYS A 44 2.97 8.28 0.25
CA LYS A 44 4.21 8.99 -0.12
C LYS A 44 5.46 8.20 0.25
N ASP A 45 5.45 7.53 1.40
CA ASP A 45 6.57 6.68 1.84
C ASP A 45 6.81 5.53 0.87
N VAL A 46 5.74 4.86 0.45
CA VAL A 46 5.82 3.78 -0.54
C VAL A 46 6.26 4.32 -1.90
N ALA A 47 5.71 5.46 -2.35
CA ALA A 47 6.12 6.10 -3.59
C ALA A 47 7.63 6.39 -3.61
N LYS A 48 8.14 7.02 -2.54
CA LYS A 48 9.56 7.32 -2.37
C LYS A 48 10.43 6.07 -2.36
N TYR A 49 9.97 5.01 -1.70
CA TYR A 49 10.68 3.73 -1.67
C TYR A 49 10.76 3.09 -3.06
N THR A 50 9.65 3.07 -3.81
CA THR A 50 9.64 2.54 -5.17
C THR A 50 10.46 3.40 -6.13
N GLU A 51 10.29 4.73 -6.12
CA GLU A 51 11.04 5.66 -6.99
C GLU A 51 12.55 5.54 -6.82
N LYS A 52 13.00 5.24 -5.60
CA LYS A 52 14.41 4.97 -5.34
C LYS A 52 14.89 3.70 -6.03
N LEU A 53 14.08 2.64 -6.02
CA LEU A 53 14.50 1.29 -6.43
C LEU A 53 14.19 0.97 -7.89
N LEU A 54 13.23 1.66 -8.51
CA LEU A 54 12.80 1.40 -9.88
C LEU A 54 13.17 2.54 -10.83
N PRO A 55 13.48 2.24 -12.11
CA PRO A 55 13.56 3.27 -13.13
C PRO A 55 12.24 4.03 -13.28
N ASN A 56 12.32 5.30 -13.69
CA ASN A 56 11.15 6.18 -13.88
C ASN A 56 10.04 5.54 -14.74
N LEU A 57 10.40 4.80 -15.79
CA LEU A 57 9.43 4.14 -16.66
C LEU A 57 8.63 3.06 -15.92
N ALA A 58 9.30 2.27 -15.08
CA ALA A 58 8.69 1.20 -14.30
C ALA A 58 7.80 1.78 -13.19
N PHE A 59 8.29 2.78 -12.45
CA PHE A 59 7.44 3.48 -11.48
C PHE A 59 6.21 4.13 -12.14
N GLY A 60 6.40 4.77 -13.29
CA GLY A 60 5.29 5.32 -14.08
C GLY A 60 4.27 4.27 -14.51
N HIS A 61 4.70 3.03 -14.81
CA HIS A 61 3.79 1.90 -15.06
C HIS A 61 2.97 1.56 -13.80
N SER A 62 3.62 1.41 -12.65
CA SER A 62 2.97 1.15 -11.36
C SER A 62 1.92 2.21 -11.01
N VAL A 63 2.21 3.49 -11.26
CA VAL A 63 1.27 4.60 -11.05
C VAL A 63 0.07 4.51 -12.02
N ARG A 64 0.28 4.18 -13.30
CA ARG A 64 -0.83 3.95 -14.24
C ARG A 64 -1.70 2.77 -13.83
N ALA A 65 -1.10 1.68 -13.34
CA ALA A 65 -1.83 0.52 -12.83
C ALA A 65 -2.77 0.90 -11.68
N TYR A 66 -2.32 1.75 -10.76
CA TYR A 66 -3.17 2.31 -9.70
C TYR A 66 -4.39 3.07 -10.26
N TYR A 67 -4.18 3.94 -11.25
CA TYR A 67 -5.28 4.70 -11.84
C TYR A 67 -6.26 3.83 -12.63
N PHE A 68 -5.79 2.81 -13.35
CA PHE A 68 -6.67 1.84 -13.98
C PHE A 68 -7.49 1.07 -12.95
N ALA A 69 -6.87 0.65 -11.85
CA ALA A 69 -7.60 -0.02 -10.78
C ALA A 69 -8.66 0.88 -10.12
N LEU A 70 -8.36 2.17 -9.89
CA LEU A 70 -9.37 3.14 -9.43
C LEU A 70 -10.51 3.30 -10.43
N ALA A 71 -10.21 3.35 -11.73
CA ALA A 71 -11.23 3.40 -12.77
C ALA A 71 -12.10 2.13 -12.75
N MET A 72 -11.53 0.96 -12.54
CA MET A 72 -12.29 -0.29 -12.39
C MET A 72 -13.16 -0.28 -11.13
N LEU A 73 -12.65 0.20 -10.00
CA LEU A 73 -13.42 0.37 -8.76
C LEU A 73 -14.63 1.29 -8.95
N HIS A 74 -14.44 2.38 -9.69
CA HIS A 74 -15.50 3.33 -10.01
C HIS A 74 -16.62 2.71 -10.88
N ASN A 75 -16.26 1.74 -11.71
CA ASN A 75 -17.11 1.21 -12.77
C ASN A 75 -17.86 -0.07 -12.41
N GLY A 76 -18.19 -0.27 -11.13
CA GLY A 76 -19.10 -1.34 -10.70
C GLY A 76 -18.43 -2.57 -10.10
N PHE A 77 -17.30 -2.38 -9.42
CA PHE A 77 -16.66 -3.42 -8.62
C PHE A 77 -17.61 -3.90 -7.50
N PRO A 78 -17.57 -5.19 -7.11
CA PRO A 78 -18.50 -5.75 -6.11
C PRO A 78 -18.54 -4.98 -4.79
N SER A 79 -19.76 -4.75 -4.30
CA SER A 79 -20.04 -4.06 -3.04
C SER A 79 -21.40 -4.49 -2.50
N GLY A 80 -21.47 -4.72 -1.19
CA GLY A 80 -22.71 -5.05 -0.50
C GLY A 80 -23.23 -6.47 -0.74
N THR A 81 -22.36 -7.39 -1.15
CA THR A 81 -22.75 -8.80 -1.33
C THR A 81 -23.16 -9.41 0.03
N PRO A 82 -24.34 -10.04 0.14
CA PRO A 82 -24.79 -10.66 1.40
C PRO A 82 -23.77 -11.66 1.95
N GLY A 83 -23.42 -11.52 3.23
CA GLY A 83 -22.47 -12.40 3.92
C GLY A 83 -21.00 -12.10 3.64
N VAL A 84 -20.67 -11.13 2.77
CA VAL A 84 -19.28 -10.74 2.48
C VAL A 84 -18.87 -9.55 3.35
N PRO A 85 -17.79 -9.65 4.14
CA PRO A 85 -17.23 -8.52 4.88
C PRO A 85 -16.94 -7.33 3.97
N GLN A 86 -17.17 -6.11 4.46
CA GLN A 86 -16.97 -4.88 3.68
C GLN A 86 -15.69 -4.15 4.09
N ILE A 87 -15.02 -3.52 3.12
CA ILE A 87 -13.89 -2.62 3.35
C ILE A 87 -14.28 -1.20 2.93
N ASN A 88 -13.94 -0.20 3.74
CA ASN A 88 -14.20 1.20 3.36
C ASN A 88 -13.24 1.65 2.25
N PHE A 89 -13.69 2.61 1.44
CA PHE A 89 -12.92 3.10 0.29
C PHE A 89 -11.52 3.60 0.66
N LYS A 90 -11.38 4.31 1.79
CA LYS A 90 -10.08 4.87 2.20
C LYS A 90 -9.05 3.76 2.46
N ASP A 91 -9.43 2.71 3.16
CA ASP A 91 -8.53 1.60 3.46
C ASP A 91 -8.27 0.72 2.24
N LEU A 92 -9.27 0.52 1.37
CA LEU A 92 -9.07 -0.15 0.09
C LEU A 92 -8.12 0.64 -0.81
N GLN A 93 -8.32 1.95 -0.94
CA GLN A 93 -7.48 2.85 -1.73
C GLN A 93 -6.03 2.78 -1.27
N ARG A 94 -5.78 2.80 0.05
CA ARG A 94 -4.42 2.68 0.59
C ARG A 94 -3.77 1.35 0.21
N LYS A 95 -4.47 0.24 0.44
CA LYS A 95 -3.97 -1.10 0.08
C LYS A 95 -3.73 -1.22 -1.43
N LEU A 96 -4.63 -0.67 -2.24
CA LEU A 96 -4.54 -0.67 -3.68
C LEU A 96 -3.34 0.11 -4.17
N TYR A 97 -3.14 1.33 -3.65
CA TYR A 97 -1.98 2.14 -3.98
C TYR A 97 -0.68 1.43 -3.60
N HIS A 98 -0.60 0.89 -2.38
CA HIS A 98 0.57 0.15 -1.93
C HIS A 98 0.86 -1.03 -2.85
N ALA A 99 -0.13 -1.87 -3.11
CA ALA A 99 0.03 -3.02 -4.00
C ALA A 99 0.48 -2.59 -5.40
N CYS A 100 -0.20 -1.64 -6.05
CA CYS A 100 0.17 -1.18 -7.39
C CYS A 100 1.57 -0.54 -7.43
N ALA A 101 1.89 0.31 -6.45
CA ALA A 101 3.16 1.04 -6.40
C ALA A 101 4.37 0.12 -6.19
N ILE A 102 4.21 -1.06 -5.59
CA ILE A 102 5.36 -1.97 -5.30
C ILE A 102 5.27 -3.32 -6.01
N HIS A 103 4.25 -3.60 -6.81
CA HIS A 103 4.07 -4.94 -7.39
C HIS A 103 5.25 -5.40 -8.26
N ASP A 104 5.91 -4.47 -8.96
CA ASP A 104 7.05 -4.73 -9.84
C ASP A 104 8.41 -4.50 -9.16
N ILE A 105 8.46 -4.28 -7.85
CA ILE A 105 9.70 -3.90 -7.18
C ILE A 105 10.80 -4.96 -7.31
N GLY A 106 10.44 -6.23 -7.52
CA GLY A 106 11.41 -7.31 -7.76
C GLY A 106 12.16 -7.23 -9.09
N TRP A 107 11.73 -6.39 -10.03
CA TRP A 107 12.49 -6.08 -11.25
C TRP A 107 13.70 -5.19 -11.01
N THR A 108 13.86 -4.66 -9.80
CA THR A 108 14.94 -3.75 -9.46
C THR A 108 16.33 -4.36 -9.69
N THR A 109 17.22 -3.53 -10.23
CA THR A 109 18.66 -3.77 -10.34
C THR A 109 19.45 -2.85 -9.40
N HIS A 110 18.77 -2.17 -8.47
CA HIS A 110 19.37 -1.18 -7.59
C HIS A 110 20.36 -1.85 -6.61
N PRO A 111 21.55 -1.27 -6.39
CA PRO A 111 22.61 -1.89 -5.57
C PRO A 111 22.19 -2.19 -4.13
N ASP A 112 21.37 -1.33 -3.50
CA ASP A 112 20.88 -1.50 -2.12
C ASP A 112 20.20 -2.83 -1.82
N VAL A 113 19.66 -3.52 -2.83
CA VAL A 113 18.97 -4.80 -2.67
C VAL A 113 19.63 -5.92 -3.48
N ALA A 114 20.79 -5.66 -4.09
CA ALA A 114 21.49 -6.62 -4.93
C ALA A 114 21.98 -7.84 -4.15
N SER A 115 22.34 -7.67 -2.87
CA SER A 115 22.80 -8.73 -1.98
C SER A 115 21.67 -9.35 -1.15
N HIS A 116 20.41 -9.02 -1.42
CA HIS A 116 19.28 -9.53 -0.64
C HIS A 116 19.14 -11.06 -0.83
N PRO A 117 18.96 -11.86 0.23
CA PRO A 117 18.97 -13.33 0.13
C PRO A 117 17.86 -13.89 -0.79
N ALA A 118 16.73 -13.18 -0.91
CA ALA A 118 15.65 -13.57 -1.81
C ALA A 118 15.88 -13.19 -3.29
N ARG A 119 17.01 -12.57 -3.66
CA ARG A 119 17.27 -12.04 -5.02
C ARG A 119 17.28 -13.11 -6.11
N THR A 120 17.54 -14.37 -5.74
CA THR A 120 17.59 -15.53 -6.64
C THR A 120 16.23 -16.18 -6.87
N MET A 121 15.17 -15.70 -6.21
CA MET A 121 13.80 -16.13 -6.44
C MET A 121 13.23 -15.46 -7.71
N SER A 122 12.03 -15.87 -8.14
CA SER A 122 11.30 -15.13 -9.17
C SER A 122 11.07 -13.68 -8.71
N PHE A 123 10.96 -12.76 -9.67
CA PHE A 123 10.84 -11.34 -9.35
C PHE A 123 9.59 -11.04 -8.52
N GLU A 124 8.50 -11.79 -8.69
CA GLU A 124 7.27 -11.64 -7.92
C GLU A 124 7.49 -12.00 -6.45
N LEU A 125 8.19 -13.09 -6.17
CA LEU A 125 8.48 -13.53 -4.80
C LEU A 125 9.52 -12.63 -4.14
N PHE A 126 10.59 -12.29 -4.85
CA PHE A 126 11.58 -11.34 -4.38
C PHE A 126 10.94 -9.97 -4.07
N GLY A 127 10.14 -9.46 -5.01
CA GLY A 127 9.42 -8.20 -4.87
C GLY A 127 8.42 -8.23 -3.71
N GLY A 128 7.68 -9.33 -3.56
CA GLY A 128 6.75 -9.54 -2.44
C GLY A 128 7.45 -9.49 -1.07
N ILE A 129 8.65 -10.08 -0.96
CA ILE A 129 9.45 -10.03 0.27
C ILE A 129 9.92 -8.60 0.56
N LEU A 130 10.48 -7.88 -0.42
CA LEU A 130 10.89 -6.49 -0.26
C LEU A 130 9.72 -5.58 0.16
N ALA A 131 8.58 -5.74 -0.51
CA ALA A 131 7.34 -5.04 -0.21
C ALA A 131 6.89 -5.29 1.23
N PHE A 132 6.88 -6.55 1.66
CA PHE A 132 6.51 -6.93 3.03
C PHE A 132 7.44 -6.29 4.07
N GLU A 133 8.76 -6.37 3.87
CA GLU A 133 9.74 -5.81 4.80
C GLU A 133 9.61 -4.30 4.93
N HIS A 134 9.41 -3.60 3.81
CA HIS A 134 9.19 -2.16 3.80
C HIS A 134 7.88 -1.79 4.52
N LEU A 135 6.76 -2.40 4.14
CA LEU A 135 5.44 -2.09 4.73
C LEU A 135 5.38 -2.42 6.23
N ARG A 136 6.02 -3.52 6.66
CA ARG A 136 6.14 -3.88 8.09
C ARG A 136 6.88 -2.79 8.86
N THR A 137 7.97 -2.27 8.29
CA THR A 137 8.77 -1.22 8.91
C THR A 137 7.96 0.08 9.08
N VAL A 138 7.21 0.49 8.05
CA VAL A 138 6.31 1.66 8.10
C VAL A 138 5.21 1.49 9.16
N ALA A 139 4.62 0.30 9.26
CA ALA A 139 3.59 -0.01 10.26
C ALA A 139 4.17 0.07 11.70
N SER A 140 5.39 -0.46 11.91
CA SER A 140 6.07 -0.38 13.20
C SER A 140 6.39 1.06 13.62
N TYR A 141 6.81 1.93 12.69
CA TYR A 141 7.03 3.35 12.99
C TYR A 141 5.73 4.09 13.33
N SER A 142 4.64 3.76 12.66
CA SER A 142 3.31 4.33 12.91
C SER A 142 2.76 3.97 14.30
N ASN A 143 3.07 2.77 14.79
CA ASN A 143 2.68 2.33 16.14
C ASN A 143 3.64 2.83 17.24
N GLY A 144 4.95 2.89 16.97
CA GLY A 144 5.94 3.37 17.94
C GLY A 144 5.87 4.88 18.23
N SER A 145 5.38 5.68 17.28
CA SER A 145 5.17 7.12 17.46
C SER A 145 3.92 7.47 18.29
N ARG A 146 2.92 6.58 18.38
CA ARG A 146 1.80 6.72 19.33
C ARG A 146 2.21 6.50 20.80
N ASN A 147 3.19 5.63 21.06
CA ASN A 147 3.62 5.29 22.42
C ASN A 147 4.71 6.21 23.02
N ARG A 148 5.21 7.21 22.28
CA ARG A 148 6.28 8.11 22.78
C ARG A 148 5.78 9.41 23.45
N ARG A 149 4.46 9.63 23.62
CA ARG A 149 3.92 10.87 24.21
C ARG A 149 3.82 10.91 25.74
N HIS A 150 4.12 9.82 26.47
CA HIS A 150 4.22 9.87 27.92
C HIS A 150 5.46 9.14 28.42
N ARG A 151 6.57 9.86 28.50
CA ARG A 151 7.63 9.53 29.44
C ARG A 151 7.87 10.76 30.32
N PRO A 152 7.47 10.75 31.60
CA PRO A 152 7.81 11.84 32.50
C PRO A 152 9.33 11.93 32.60
N LYS A 153 9.88 13.15 32.49
CA LYS A 153 11.29 13.38 32.79
C LYS A 153 11.48 13.17 34.29
N HIS A 154 11.99 12.01 34.70
CA HIS A 154 12.54 11.87 36.04
C HIS A 154 13.85 12.65 36.11
N HIS A 155 13.83 13.78 36.82
CA HIS A 155 15.04 14.43 37.30
C HIS A 155 15.67 13.56 38.39
N GLY A 156 16.64 12.74 37.98
CA GLY A 156 17.53 12.04 38.90
C GLY A 156 18.67 12.97 39.32
N SER A 157 18.59 13.46 40.55
CA SER A 157 19.70 14.05 41.29
C SER A 157 20.83 13.03 41.45
N HIS A 158 22.03 13.36 40.96
CA HIS A 158 23.24 12.61 41.25
C HIS A 158 23.78 13.04 42.62
N HIS A 159 23.53 12.23 43.65
CA HIS A 159 24.41 12.18 44.82
C HIS A 159 25.36 11.00 44.64
N GLY A 160 26.65 11.33 44.56
CA GLY A 160 27.72 10.35 44.58
C GLY A 160 27.83 9.67 45.94
N LEU A 161 28.52 8.54 45.94
CA LEU A 161 29.28 8.00 47.07
C LEU A 161 30.25 6.97 46.50
N SER A 162 31.54 7.27 46.60
CA SER A 162 32.64 6.31 46.51
C SER A 162 32.66 5.48 47.79
N TRP A 163 33.07 4.22 47.75
CA TRP A 163 33.96 3.61 48.73
C TRP A 163 34.63 2.37 48.10
N THR A 164 35.97 2.37 48.18
CA THR A 164 36.94 1.25 48.24
C THR A 164 36.65 -0.06 47.54
#